data_AF-A0A5C9CB01-F1
#
_entry.id   AF-A0A5C9CB01-F1
#
_cell.length_a   1.000
_cell.length_b   1.000
_cell.length_c   1.000
_cell.angle_alpha   90.00
_cell.angle_beta   90.00
_cell.angle_gamma   90.00
#
_symmetry.space_group_name_H-M   'P 1'
#
loop_
_entity.id
_entity.type
_entity.pdbx_description
1 polymer ?
#
loop_
_entity_poly.entity_id
_entity_poly.type
_entity_poly.pdbx_seq_one_letter_code
_entity_poly.pdbx_strand_id
1 'polypeptide(L)'
;MAANGLSAQAVAQAVAAGQLTLERPHDETAARSHTKALASQMCEHIAAQRAERSARISRCGEARTPWLYLIVATGNIYEDIKQARAAAQQGADIVAVIRSTGQSLLDYVPYGPTTEGFGGTYATQENFRLMRAALDEVGSQVNRYIRLTNYCSGLCMPEIAAMGAMERLDMMLNDSMYGIIFRDINMQRTFIDQFFSRMVNGYAGIIINTGEDNYLTTADAFDAAHTVLASQLINEQFAYLSGLPPELMGLGHAFEINPNLENGFLWELAHAQLVRQVFPEAALKYMPPTKHMTGNIFRGHVQDALFNMASTLTSQNIHLLGMMTEAIHTPFIQDRFLSIENARYVFHTMRDLHGEIEFKSGGLIETRAQTVLAETEALLAEVQRIGLPAAISRGQFAEIARQPDGGKGLDGVLSKADDYYNPFPELMLNGA
;
A
#
# COMPACT_ATOMS: atom_id res chain seq x y z
N MET A 1 -9.03 -7.68 33.22
CA MET A 1 -8.18 -6.55 33.67
C MET A 1 -8.73 -5.93 34.94
N ALA A 2 -9.82 -5.16 34.88
CA ALA A 2 -10.39 -4.45 36.03
C ALA A 2 -10.63 -5.33 37.28
N ALA A 3 -11.28 -6.50 37.12
CA ALA A 3 -11.58 -7.39 38.23
C ALA A 3 -10.35 -8.01 38.92
N ASN A 4 -9.23 -8.16 38.20
CA ASN A 4 -8.03 -8.84 38.69
C ASN A 4 -6.85 -7.87 38.93
N GLY A 5 -7.01 -6.57 38.64
CA GLY A 5 -5.91 -5.59 38.72
C GLY A 5 -4.73 -5.88 37.77
N LEU A 6 -4.94 -6.67 36.71
CA LEU A 6 -3.90 -7.10 35.76
C LEU A 6 -3.89 -6.21 34.50
N SER A 7 -2.69 -5.99 33.95
CA SER A 7 -2.53 -5.41 32.61
C SER A 7 -3.03 -6.38 31.52
N ALA A 8 -3.26 -5.87 30.29
CA ALA A 8 -3.66 -6.72 29.17
C ALA A 8 -2.62 -7.82 28.89
N GLN A 9 -1.32 -7.50 28.98
CA GLN A 9 -0.23 -8.46 28.83
C GLN A 9 -0.26 -9.55 29.91
N ALA A 10 -0.45 -9.19 31.17
CA ALA A 10 -0.52 -10.15 32.27
C ALA A 10 -1.78 -11.04 32.17
N VAL A 11 -2.90 -10.48 31.71
CA VAL A 11 -4.10 -11.27 31.39
C VAL A 11 -3.81 -12.28 30.28
N ALA A 12 -3.18 -11.87 29.18
CA ALA A 12 -2.84 -12.77 28.08
C ALA A 12 -1.90 -13.92 28.53
N GLN A 13 -0.90 -13.61 29.36
CA GLN A 13 0.02 -14.60 29.94
C GLN A 13 -0.71 -15.57 30.87
N ALA A 14 -1.59 -15.07 31.75
CA ALA A 14 -2.37 -15.90 32.66
C ALA A 14 -3.32 -16.85 31.90
N VAL A 15 -3.96 -16.37 30.83
CA VAL A 15 -4.81 -17.19 29.97
C VAL A 15 -3.99 -18.27 29.26
N ALA A 16 -2.85 -17.91 28.66
CA ALA A 16 -1.96 -18.88 28.01
C ALA A 16 -1.40 -19.93 28.99
N ALA A 17 -1.18 -19.56 30.25
CA ALA A 17 -0.75 -20.46 31.32
C ALA A 17 -1.91 -21.30 31.92
N GLY A 18 -3.16 -21.13 31.47
CA GLY A 18 -4.34 -21.81 32.03
C GLY A 18 -4.73 -21.34 33.44
N GLN A 19 -4.22 -20.19 33.88
CA GLN A 19 -4.45 -19.61 35.22
C GLN A 19 -5.68 -18.69 35.25
N LEU A 20 -6.18 -18.28 34.08
CA LEU A 20 -7.32 -17.39 33.94
C LEU A 20 -8.17 -17.83 32.75
N THR A 21 -9.49 -17.89 32.93
CA THR A 21 -10.46 -18.07 31.83
C THR A 21 -11.15 -16.74 31.57
N LEU A 22 -11.31 -16.38 30.28
CA LEU A 22 -12.03 -15.16 29.91
C LEU A 22 -13.54 -15.43 29.95
N GLU A 23 -14.25 -14.66 30.76
CA GLU A 23 -15.69 -14.72 30.93
C GLU A 23 -16.32 -13.35 30.67
N ARG A 24 -17.64 -13.34 30.44
CA ARG A 24 -18.40 -12.10 30.30
C ARG A 24 -18.27 -11.27 31.59
N PRO A 25 -17.97 -9.96 31.51
CA PRO A 25 -17.83 -9.14 32.70
C PRO A 25 -19.16 -9.03 33.47
N HIS A 26 -19.11 -9.12 34.81
CA HIS A 26 -20.29 -8.91 35.66
C HIS A 26 -20.84 -7.48 35.59
N ASP A 27 -19.96 -6.50 35.40
CA ASP A 27 -20.31 -5.10 35.17
C ASP A 27 -19.85 -4.68 33.78
N GLU A 28 -20.76 -4.76 32.81
CA GLU A 28 -20.50 -4.40 31.42
C GLU A 28 -20.22 -2.92 31.23
N THR A 29 -20.86 -2.05 32.02
CA THR A 29 -20.66 -0.60 31.92
C THR A 29 -19.25 -0.25 32.33
N ALA A 30 -18.79 -0.75 33.49
CA ALA A 30 -17.42 -0.55 33.94
C ALA A 30 -16.41 -1.16 32.96
N ALA A 31 -16.70 -2.34 32.40
CA ALA A 31 -15.84 -2.98 31.41
C ALA A 31 -15.71 -2.12 30.14
N ARG A 32 -16.83 -1.60 29.60
CA ARG A 32 -16.82 -0.71 28.41
C ARG A 32 -16.06 0.59 28.69
N SER A 33 -16.29 1.22 29.84
CA SER A 33 -15.57 2.43 30.24
C SER A 33 -14.06 2.19 30.35
N HIS A 34 -13.64 1.08 30.96
CA HIS A 34 -12.23 0.73 31.07
C HIS A 34 -11.59 0.43 29.69
N THR A 35 -12.29 -0.33 28.85
CA THR A 35 -11.87 -0.62 27.46
C THR A 35 -11.72 0.65 26.63
N LYS A 36 -12.67 1.61 26.75
CA LYS A 36 -12.59 2.90 26.09
C LYS A 36 -11.37 3.71 26.56
N ALA A 37 -11.10 3.74 27.86
CA ALA A 37 -9.93 4.44 28.40
C ALA A 37 -8.61 3.87 27.85
N LEU A 38 -8.47 2.54 27.77
CA LEU A 38 -7.29 1.90 27.17
C LEU A 38 -7.16 2.21 25.68
N ALA A 39 -8.28 2.18 24.94
CA ALA A 39 -8.28 2.53 23.53
C ALA A 39 -7.90 4.00 23.30
N SER A 40 -8.39 4.92 24.12
CA SER A 40 -8.00 6.33 24.10
C SER A 40 -6.50 6.53 24.31
N GLN A 41 -5.89 5.83 25.28
CA GLN A 41 -4.44 5.88 25.49
C GLN A 41 -3.64 5.41 24.26
N MET A 42 -4.11 4.35 23.59
CA MET A 42 -3.47 3.89 22.36
C MET A 42 -3.65 4.89 21.20
N CYS A 43 -4.84 5.49 21.08
CA CYS A 43 -5.08 6.55 20.11
C CYS A 43 -4.16 7.77 20.35
N GLU A 44 -3.96 8.17 21.61
CA GLU A 44 -3.01 9.23 21.99
C GLU A 44 -1.57 8.89 21.57
N HIS A 45 -1.13 7.64 21.76
CA HIS A 45 0.17 7.18 21.28
C HIS A 45 0.30 7.28 19.76
N ILE A 46 -0.70 6.81 19.01
CA ILE A 46 -0.71 6.90 17.54
C ILE A 46 -0.74 8.36 17.07
N ALA A 47 -1.51 9.23 17.73
CA ALA A 47 -1.55 10.66 17.44
C ALA A 47 -0.17 11.32 17.69
N ALA A 48 0.53 10.93 18.77
CA ALA A 48 1.89 11.39 19.03
C ALA A 48 2.88 10.93 17.95
N GLN A 49 2.74 9.70 17.44
CA GLN A 49 3.56 9.22 16.30
C GLN A 49 3.31 10.04 15.04
N ARG A 50 2.06 10.33 14.71
CA ARG A 50 1.69 11.21 13.59
C ARG A 50 2.27 12.61 13.76
N ALA A 51 2.18 13.19 14.97
CA ALA A 51 2.74 14.51 15.27
C ALA A 51 4.27 14.54 15.13
N GLU A 52 4.97 13.49 15.56
CA GLU A 52 6.43 13.39 15.40
C GLU A 52 6.84 13.28 13.92
N ARG A 53 6.07 12.56 13.09
CA ARG A 53 6.28 12.58 11.63
C ARG A 53 6.14 14.00 11.07
N SER A 54 5.04 14.68 11.38
CA SER A 54 4.80 16.05 10.90
C SER A 54 5.92 16.99 11.34
N ALA A 55 6.34 16.92 12.61
CA ALA A 55 7.41 17.74 13.13
C ALA A 55 8.77 17.47 12.45
N ARG A 56 9.06 16.22 12.07
CA ARG A 56 10.28 15.88 11.32
C ARG A 56 10.23 16.41 9.90
N ILE A 57 9.13 16.18 9.18
CA ILE A 57 8.93 16.69 7.82
C ILE A 57 9.04 18.22 7.81
N SER A 58 8.41 18.92 8.75
CA SER A 58 8.50 20.39 8.84
C SER A 58 9.92 20.91 9.09
N ARG A 59 10.78 20.15 9.79
CA ARG A 59 12.17 20.55 10.05
C ARG A 59 13.08 20.44 8.82
N CYS A 60 12.96 19.36 8.05
CA CYS A 60 13.79 19.15 6.86
C CYS A 60 13.19 19.72 5.56
N GLY A 61 11.89 20.03 5.57
CA GLY A 61 11.11 20.33 4.37
C GLY A 61 10.59 19.06 3.70
N GLU A 62 9.45 19.18 3.02
CA GLU A 62 8.88 18.08 2.23
C GLU A 62 9.70 17.87 0.95
N ALA A 63 9.97 16.62 0.61
CA ALA A 63 10.66 16.29 -0.64
C ALA A 63 9.75 16.62 -1.82
N ARG A 64 10.32 17.16 -2.91
CA ARG A 64 9.55 17.43 -4.13
C ARG A 64 9.14 16.12 -4.77
N THR A 65 7.90 16.02 -5.22
CA THR A 65 7.43 14.88 -6.01
C THR A 65 8.00 14.94 -7.43
N PRO A 66 8.18 13.78 -8.10
CA PRO A 66 7.86 12.43 -7.63
C PRO A 66 8.84 11.93 -6.56
N TRP A 67 8.34 11.33 -5.48
CA TRP A 67 9.17 10.71 -4.45
C TRP A 67 9.77 9.40 -4.95
N LEU A 68 11.09 9.26 -4.80
CA LEU A 68 11.83 8.07 -5.21
C LEU A 68 11.57 6.93 -4.23
N TYR A 69 10.75 5.97 -4.65
CA TYR A 69 10.41 4.78 -3.89
C TYR A 69 11.32 3.62 -4.28
N LEU A 70 11.99 3.05 -3.28
CA LEU A 70 12.91 1.91 -3.45
C LEU A 70 12.60 0.76 -2.53
N ILE A 71 13.00 -0.43 -2.99
CA ILE A 71 12.74 -1.69 -2.33
C ILE A 71 14.03 -2.29 -1.75
N VAL A 72 13.94 -2.87 -0.55
CA VAL A 72 14.93 -3.77 0.07
C VAL A 72 14.25 -5.07 0.51
N ALA A 73 14.94 -6.21 0.39
CA ALA A 73 14.28 -7.53 0.48
C ALA A 73 15.25 -8.70 0.70
N THR A 74 16.13 -8.63 1.70
CA THR A 74 17.14 -9.69 1.93
C THR A 74 16.61 -10.91 2.67
N GLY A 75 15.50 -10.79 3.40
CA GLY A 75 15.08 -11.79 4.39
C GLY A 75 15.63 -11.54 5.79
N ASN A 76 16.63 -10.65 5.92
CA ASN A 76 17.30 -10.34 7.16
C ASN A 76 17.19 -8.84 7.48
N ILE A 77 16.49 -8.49 8.56
CA ILE A 77 16.24 -7.09 8.92
C ILE A 77 17.52 -6.27 9.10
N TYR A 78 18.60 -6.88 9.62
CA TYR A 78 19.86 -6.17 9.84
C TYR A 78 20.63 -5.91 8.54
N GLU A 79 20.43 -6.74 7.52
CA GLU A 79 20.99 -6.53 6.19
C GLU A 79 20.15 -5.51 5.40
N ASP A 80 18.83 -5.61 5.50
CA ASP A 80 17.91 -4.62 4.91
C ASP A 80 18.19 -3.22 5.44
N ILE A 81 18.48 -3.06 6.74
CA ILE A 81 18.83 -1.76 7.32
C ILE A 81 20.07 -1.16 6.65
N LYS A 82 21.09 -1.97 6.34
CA LYS A 82 22.29 -1.49 5.64
C LYS A 82 21.93 -1.01 4.23
N GLN A 83 21.11 -1.76 3.52
CA GLN A 83 20.67 -1.39 2.16
C GLN A 83 19.75 -0.17 2.17
N ALA A 84 18.86 -0.05 3.15
CA ALA A 84 17.95 1.07 3.33
C ALA A 84 18.71 2.37 3.61
N ARG A 85 19.73 2.34 4.49
CA ARG A 85 20.62 3.47 4.74
C ARG A 85 21.37 3.90 3.47
N ALA A 86 21.90 2.93 2.72
CA ALA A 86 22.58 3.22 1.46
C ALA A 86 21.63 3.85 0.43
N ALA A 87 20.41 3.33 0.27
CA ALA A 87 19.40 3.89 -0.61
C ALA A 87 19.00 5.32 -0.21
N ALA A 88 18.79 5.56 1.09
CA ALA A 88 18.48 6.89 1.63
C ALA A 88 19.60 7.90 1.37
N GLN A 89 20.88 7.49 1.50
CA GLN A 89 22.04 8.34 1.17
C GLN A 89 22.17 8.61 -0.33
N GLN A 90 21.77 7.67 -1.18
CA GLN A 90 21.83 7.81 -2.64
C GLN A 90 20.72 8.69 -3.21
N GLY A 91 19.58 8.80 -2.53
CA GLY A 91 18.49 9.66 -3.01
C GLY A 91 17.09 9.15 -2.77
N ALA A 92 16.89 7.96 -2.20
CA ALA A 92 15.55 7.45 -1.92
C ALA A 92 14.78 8.36 -0.96
N ASP A 93 13.53 8.66 -1.28
CA ASP A 93 12.59 9.37 -0.39
C ASP A 93 11.72 8.37 0.39
N ILE A 94 11.49 7.19 -0.18
CA ILE A 94 10.68 6.12 0.39
C ILE A 94 11.47 4.80 0.31
N VAL A 95 11.47 4.05 1.40
CA VAL A 95 12.04 2.70 1.47
C VAL A 95 10.96 1.71 1.88
N ALA A 96 10.76 0.70 1.05
CA ALA A 96 9.87 -0.41 1.29
C ALA A 96 10.65 -1.68 1.59
N VAL A 97 10.25 -2.39 2.64
CA VAL A 97 10.77 -3.73 2.94
C VAL A 97 9.79 -4.75 2.37
N ILE A 98 10.21 -5.53 1.37
CA ILE A 98 9.37 -6.63 0.86
C ILE A 98 9.13 -7.62 1.97
N ARG A 99 7.85 -7.89 2.24
CA ARG A 99 7.48 -8.93 3.20
C ARG A 99 7.81 -10.32 2.66
N SER A 100 8.11 -11.27 3.55
CA SER A 100 8.33 -12.67 3.17
C SER A 100 7.18 -13.21 2.29
N THR A 101 7.54 -13.97 1.26
CA THR A 101 6.58 -14.52 0.29
C THR A 101 5.52 -15.34 1.01
N GLY A 102 4.25 -15.12 0.66
CA GLY A 102 3.12 -15.85 1.23
C GLY A 102 2.70 -15.41 2.64
N GLN A 103 3.38 -14.44 3.28
CA GLN A 103 3.03 -14.01 4.64
C GLN A 103 1.58 -13.53 4.78
N SER A 104 0.95 -13.02 3.71
CA SER A 104 -0.49 -12.68 3.72
C SER A 104 -1.43 -13.84 4.04
N LEU A 105 -0.95 -15.07 3.91
CA LEU A 105 -1.70 -16.30 4.18
C LEU A 105 -1.51 -16.81 5.62
N LEU A 106 -0.63 -16.19 6.41
CA LEU A 106 -0.50 -16.50 7.82
C LEU A 106 -1.63 -15.81 8.58
N ASP A 107 -2.36 -16.59 9.39
CA ASP A 107 -3.40 -16.07 10.30
C ASP A 107 -2.79 -15.74 11.68
N TYR A 108 -1.54 -15.27 11.67
CA TYR A 108 -0.82 -14.70 12.79
C TYR A 108 0.34 -13.84 12.26
N VAL A 109 0.82 -12.92 13.10
CA VAL A 109 2.05 -12.16 12.82
C VAL A 109 3.21 -12.77 13.60
N PRO A 110 4.34 -13.12 12.97
CA PRO A 110 5.55 -13.51 13.69
C PRO A 110 6.04 -12.40 14.66
N TYR A 111 6.53 -12.81 15.82
CA TYR A 111 7.04 -11.89 16.85
C TYR A 111 8.57 -11.83 16.82
N GLY A 112 9.13 -10.65 17.12
CA GLY A 112 10.56 -10.42 17.20
C GLY A 112 11.24 -10.06 15.87
N PRO A 113 12.55 -9.85 15.88
CA PRO A 113 13.32 -9.54 14.68
C PRO A 113 13.49 -10.80 13.83
N THR A 114 13.56 -10.65 12.51
CA THR A 114 13.80 -11.80 11.61
C THR A 114 15.11 -11.66 10.86
N THR A 115 15.92 -12.72 10.93
CA THR A 115 17.22 -12.83 10.25
C THR A 115 17.17 -13.70 9.00
N GLU A 116 16.05 -14.36 8.74
CA GLU A 116 15.82 -15.22 7.58
C GLU A 116 14.37 -15.04 7.08
N GLY A 117 14.19 -15.09 5.77
CA GLY A 117 12.89 -14.95 5.12
C GLY A 117 12.99 -15.22 3.62
N PHE A 118 12.01 -15.92 3.05
CA PHE A 118 12.05 -16.32 1.64
C PHE A 118 11.43 -15.24 0.74
N GLY A 119 12.23 -14.70 -0.19
CA GLY A 119 11.82 -13.63 -1.10
C GLY A 119 11.60 -12.26 -0.43
N GLY A 120 11.85 -12.14 0.88
CA GLY A 120 11.67 -10.91 1.64
C GLY A 120 11.71 -11.15 3.15
N THR A 121 11.82 -10.06 3.90
CA THR A 121 11.91 -10.06 5.37
C THR A 121 10.52 -10.04 5.97
N TYR A 122 10.26 -10.77 7.05
CA TYR A 122 8.90 -10.78 7.63
C TYR A 122 8.45 -9.40 8.09
N ALA A 123 7.17 -9.08 7.87
CA ALA A 123 6.50 -7.97 8.53
C ALA A 123 6.25 -8.35 10.00
N THR A 124 7.01 -7.74 10.91
CA THR A 124 6.84 -7.88 12.37
C THR A 124 6.95 -6.49 13.01
N GLN A 125 6.34 -6.29 14.18
CA GLN A 125 6.44 -5.01 14.88
C GLN A 125 7.90 -4.63 15.20
N GLU A 126 8.72 -5.60 15.62
CA GLU A 126 10.12 -5.33 15.95
C GLU A 126 10.93 -4.95 14.70
N ASN A 127 10.68 -5.59 13.55
CA ASN A 127 11.30 -5.18 12.29
C ASN A 127 10.90 -3.75 11.89
N PHE A 128 9.63 -3.37 12.11
CA PHE A 128 9.16 -2.00 11.87
C PHE A 128 9.92 -1.00 12.74
N ARG A 129 10.02 -1.26 14.04
CA ARG A 129 10.74 -0.41 15.00
C ARG A 129 12.22 -0.26 14.63
N LEU A 130 12.89 -1.36 14.29
CA LEU A 130 14.31 -1.37 13.91
C LEU A 130 14.55 -0.57 12.63
N MET A 131 13.72 -0.77 11.59
CA MET A 131 13.86 -0.05 10.33
C MET A 131 13.54 1.44 10.49
N ARG A 132 12.46 1.79 11.22
CA ARG A 132 12.08 3.18 11.50
C ARG A 132 13.21 3.93 12.19
N ALA A 133 13.83 3.32 13.20
CA ALA A 133 14.96 3.91 13.92
C ALA A 133 16.17 4.14 13.00
N ALA A 134 16.50 3.18 12.15
CA ALA A 134 17.60 3.31 11.18
C ALA A 134 17.35 4.41 10.14
N LEU A 135 16.11 4.52 9.64
CA LEU A 135 15.70 5.55 8.69
C LEU A 135 15.66 6.95 9.33
N ASP A 136 15.29 7.05 10.60
CA ASP A 136 15.33 8.32 11.35
C ASP A 136 16.74 8.83 11.57
N GLU A 137 17.68 7.92 11.85
CA GLU A 137 19.11 8.24 12.01
C GLU A 137 19.70 8.74 10.69
N VAL A 138 19.59 7.95 9.61
CA VAL A 138 20.15 8.35 8.30
C VAL A 138 19.42 9.55 7.73
N GLY A 139 18.11 9.67 7.94
CA GLY A 139 17.31 10.83 7.50
C GLY A 139 17.81 12.13 8.12
N SER A 140 18.23 12.09 9.39
CA SER A 140 18.84 13.23 10.07
C SER A 140 20.22 13.58 9.49
N GLN A 141 21.01 12.58 9.07
CA GLN A 141 22.31 12.78 8.42
C GLN A 141 22.18 13.42 7.02
N VAL A 142 21.15 13.04 6.26
CA VAL A 142 20.91 13.55 4.90
C VAL A 142 19.93 14.74 4.87
N ASN A 143 19.49 15.22 6.03
CA ASN A 143 18.49 16.27 6.19
C ASN A 143 17.21 16.04 5.35
N ARG A 144 16.63 14.84 5.45
CA ARG A 144 15.40 14.46 4.76
C ARG A 144 14.63 13.42 5.58
N TYR A 145 13.30 13.53 5.59
CA TYR A 145 12.45 12.50 6.16
C TYR A 145 12.28 11.33 5.19
N ILE A 146 12.87 10.17 5.53
CA ILE A 146 12.74 8.95 4.72
C ILE A 146 11.49 8.21 5.16
N ARG A 147 10.58 7.98 4.21
CA ARG A 147 9.31 7.29 4.47
C ARG A 147 9.50 5.79 4.50
N LEU A 148 8.92 5.11 5.47
CA LEU A 148 8.93 3.66 5.60
C LEU A 148 7.64 3.04 5.07
N THR A 149 7.77 2.05 4.21
CA THR A 149 6.66 1.29 3.63
C THR A 149 6.69 -0.19 3.98
N ASN A 150 5.52 -0.77 4.25
CA ASN A 150 5.34 -2.22 4.36
C ASN A 150 3.94 -2.65 3.83
N TYR A 151 3.53 -3.89 4.08
CA TYR A 151 2.36 -4.52 3.46
C TYR A 151 1.33 -4.95 4.51
N CYS A 152 0.12 -4.40 4.47
CA CYS A 152 -1.00 -4.84 5.31
C CYS A 152 -1.74 -6.04 4.72
N SER A 153 -2.04 -6.04 3.41
CA SER A 153 -3.06 -6.95 2.84
C SER A 153 -2.80 -8.44 3.14
N GLY A 154 -3.79 -9.14 3.71
CA GLY A 154 -3.67 -10.54 4.12
C GLY A 154 -4.68 -10.86 5.23
N LEU A 155 -4.57 -12.04 5.85
CA LEU A 155 -5.44 -12.43 6.96
C LEU A 155 -5.25 -11.55 8.21
N CYS A 156 -4.04 -11.04 8.45
CA CYS A 156 -3.76 -10.14 9.59
C CYS A 156 -3.70 -8.65 9.21
N MET A 157 -4.55 -8.21 8.28
CA MET A 157 -4.53 -6.82 7.80
C MET A 157 -4.73 -5.79 8.94
N PRO A 158 -5.70 -5.96 9.85
CA PRO A 158 -5.90 -5.09 11.02
C PRO A 158 -4.69 -5.02 11.95
N GLU A 159 -4.10 -6.17 12.28
CA GLU A 159 -2.98 -6.28 13.22
C GLU A 159 -1.73 -5.62 12.64
N ILE A 160 -1.45 -5.85 11.36
CA ILE A 160 -0.32 -5.22 10.67
C ILE A 160 -0.49 -3.70 10.59
N ALA A 161 -1.69 -3.21 10.30
CA ALA A 161 -1.97 -1.78 10.33
C ALA A 161 -1.80 -1.16 11.72
N ALA A 162 -2.26 -1.86 12.78
CA ALA A 162 -2.10 -1.42 14.16
C ALA A 162 -0.62 -1.35 14.58
N MET A 163 0.17 -2.38 14.28
CA MET A 163 1.62 -2.36 14.52
C MET A 163 2.30 -1.23 13.73
N GLY A 164 1.92 -1.04 12.46
CA GLY A 164 2.45 0.05 11.64
C GLY A 164 2.14 1.44 12.20
N ALA A 165 0.93 1.64 12.74
CA ALA A 165 0.53 2.88 13.41
C ALA A 165 1.32 3.11 14.72
N MET A 166 1.53 2.07 15.52
CA MET A 166 2.30 2.15 16.77
C MET A 166 3.78 2.49 16.52
N GLU A 167 4.36 1.97 15.44
CA GLU A 167 5.78 2.12 15.08
C GLU A 167 6.06 3.22 14.05
N ARG A 168 5.06 4.05 13.70
CA ARG A 168 5.18 5.17 12.76
C ARG A 168 5.71 4.75 11.38
N LEU A 169 5.03 3.78 10.76
CA LEU A 169 5.12 3.60 9.31
C LEU A 169 4.43 4.77 8.61
N ASP A 170 4.79 4.99 7.35
CA ASP A 170 4.35 6.16 6.58
C ASP A 170 3.48 5.79 5.40
N MET A 171 3.74 4.61 4.82
CA MET A 171 2.89 4.05 3.80
C MET A 171 2.68 2.55 4.03
N MET A 172 1.52 2.03 3.65
CA MET A 172 1.28 0.59 3.72
C MET A 172 0.46 0.09 2.53
N LEU A 173 0.84 -1.02 1.93
CA LEU A 173 0.03 -1.66 0.89
C LEU A 173 -1.26 -2.20 1.52
N ASN A 174 -2.38 -1.57 1.17
CA ASN A 174 -3.69 -1.84 1.70
C ASN A 174 -4.71 -1.69 0.56
N ASP A 175 -4.95 -2.80 -0.12
CA ASP A 175 -5.88 -2.95 -1.24
C ASP A 175 -7.14 -3.72 -0.80
N SER A 176 -8.32 -3.32 -1.28
CA SER A 176 -9.62 -3.89 -0.89
C SER A 176 -9.89 -5.27 -1.47
N MET A 177 -9.25 -5.62 -2.59
CA MET A 177 -9.55 -6.82 -3.37
C MET A 177 -8.33 -7.74 -3.57
N TYR A 178 -7.11 -7.28 -3.28
CA TYR A 178 -5.88 -8.09 -3.44
C TYR A 178 -5.97 -9.46 -2.77
N GLY A 179 -6.43 -9.51 -1.51
CA GLY A 179 -6.55 -10.75 -0.75
C GLY A 179 -7.51 -11.74 -1.41
N ILE A 180 -8.59 -11.23 -1.98
CA ILE A 180 -9.63 -11.99 -2.66
C ILE A 180 -9.07 -12.56 -3.97
N ILE A 181 -8.61 -11.66 -4.84
CA ILE A 181 -8.23 -11.99 -6.22
C ILE A 181 -6.94 -12.83 -6.24
N PHE A 182 -5.86 -12.39 -5.61
CA PHE A 182 -4.51 -12.96 -5.79
C PHE A 182 -4.06 -13.91 -4.67
N ARG A 183 -4.82 -14.01 -3.58
CA ARG A 183 -4.50 -14.90 -2.45
C ARG A 183 -5.62 -15.86 -2.07
N ASP A 184 -6.79 -15.73 -2.71
CA ASP A 184 -7.93 -16.61 -2.46
C ASP A 184 -8.27 -16.64 -0.96
N ILE A 185 -8.27 -15.45 -0.35
CA ILE A 185 -8.84 -15.16 0.97
C ILE A 185 -10.32 -14.83 0.77
N ASN A 186 -11.17 -15.27 1.69
CA ASN A 186 -12.61 -15.07 1.59
C ASN A 186 -12.97 -13.57 1.48
N MET A 187 -13.98 -13.24 0.65
CA MET A 187 -14.37 -11.85 0.39
C MET A 187 -14.98 -11.16 1.61
N GLN A 188 -15.78 -11.86 2.42
CA GLN A 188 -16.38 -11.28 3.62
C GLN A 188 -15.28 -10.96 4.64
N ARG A 189 -14.37 -11.91 4.89
CA ARG A 189 -13.18 -11.70 5.72
C ARG A 189 -12.38 -10.50 5.23
N THR A 190 -12.03 -10.46 3.95
CA THR A 190 -11.20 -9.37 3.38
C THR A 190 -11.87 -8.01 3.51
N PHE A 191 -13.17 -7.90 3.19
CA PHE A 191 -13.88 -6.61 3.25
C PHE A 191 -14.07 -6.10 4.68
N ILE A 192 -14.18 -6.99 5.67
CA ILE A 192 -14.19 -6.62 7.10
C ILE A 192 -12.81 -6.11 7.53
N ASP A 193 -11.76 -6.86 7.21
CA ASP A 193 -10.39 -6.58 7.60
C ASP A 193 -9.84 -5.28 7.00
N GLN A 194 -10.13 -5.05 5.71
CA GLN A 194 -9.69 -3.84 5.02
C GLN A 194 -10.33 -2.58 5.61
N PHE A 195 -11.58 -2.64 6.07
CA PHE A 195 -12.28 -1.48 6.62
C PHE A 195 -11.57 -1.02 7.90
N PHE A 196 -11.33 -1.95 8.83
CA PHE A 196 -10.70 -1.61 10.10
C PHE A 196 -9.24 -1.21 9.92
N SER A 197 -8.48 -1.91 9.09
CA SER A 197 -7.07 -1.56 8.82
C SER A 197 -6.93 -0.19 8.16
N ARG A 198 -7.82 0.16 7.21
CA ARG A 198 -7.83 1.50 6.57
C ARG A 198 -8.21 2.60 7.54
N MET A 199 -9.16 2.36 8.44
CA MET A 199 -9.48 3.30 9.52
C MET A 199 -8.27 3.57 10.42
N VAL A 200 -7.54 2.52 10.82
CA VAL A 200 -6.31 2.68 11.59
C VAL A 200 -5.25 3.44 10.79
N ASN A 201 -5.07 3.14 9.50
CA ASN A 201 -4.13 3.86 8.64
C ASN A 201 -4.51 5.35 8.48
N GLY A 202 -5.79 5.66 8.28
CA GLY A 202 -6.30 7.03 8.16
C GLY A 202 -6.07 7.85 9.43
N TYR A 203 -6.44 7.29 10.59
CA TYR A 203 -6.19 7.92 11.88
C TYR A 203 -4.69 8.19 12.12
N ALA A 204 -3.85 7.20 11.80
CA ALA A 204 -2.40 7.29 11.91
C ALA A 204 -1.75 8.23 10.88
N GLY A 205 -2.50 8.73 9.89
CA GLY A 205 -1.98 9.56 8.80
C GLY A 205 -1.03 8.80 7.85
N ILE A 206 -1.27 7.50 7.66
CA ILE A 206 -0.50 6.60 6.78
C ILE A 206 -1.11 6.66 5.38
N ILE A 207 -0.26 6.85 4.37
CA ILE A 207 -0.69 6.77 2.96
C ILE A 207 -0.86 5.30 2.58
N ILE A 208 -2.06 4.88 2.20
CA ILE A 208 -2.25 3.52 1.69
C ILE A 208 -1.69 3.40 0.27
N ASN A 209 -1.24 2.21 -0.13
CA ASN A 209 -0.94 1.91 -1.52
C ASN A 209 -1.83 0.76 -2.00
N THR A 210 -2.51 0.95 -3.13
CA THR A 210 -3.32 -0.11 -3.76
C THR A 210 -2.49 -0.92 -4.76
N GLY A 211 -3.01 -2.06 -5.19
CA GLY A 211 -2.25 -3.12 -5.86
C GLY A 211 -2.64 -3.38 -7.32
N GLU A 212 -3.03 -2.35 -8.06
CA GLU A 212 -3.51 -2.48 -9.44
C GLU A 212 -2.46 -3.02 -10.44
N ASP A 213 -1.16 -2.97 -10.12
CA ASP A 213 -0.09 -3.64 -10.88
C ASP A 213 -0.36 -5.15 -11.06
N ASN A 214 -0.94 -5.79 -10.04
CA ASN A 214 -1.23 -7.23 -10.08
C ASN A 214 -2.23 -7.60 -11.20
N TYR A 215 -3.10 -6.67 -11.62
CA TYR A 215 -4.06 -6.89 -12.70
C TYR A 215 -3.36 -6.90 -14.06
N LEU A 216 -2.30 -6.10 -14.22
CA LEU A 216 -1.58 -5.88 -15.47
C LEU A 216 -0.49 -6.93 -15.70
N THR A 217 -0.03 -7.60 -14.64
CA THR A 217 0.91 -8.72 -14.79
C THR A 217 0.23 -9.97 -15.36
N THR A 218 -1.06 -10.19 -15.08
CA THR A 218 -1.83 -11.33 -15.59
C THR A 218 -2.51 -11.05 -16.92
N ALA A 219 -3.20 -9.91 -17.06
CA ALA A 219 -3.94 -9.55 -18.27
C ALA A 219 -3.07 -8.78 -19.26
N ASP A 220 -3.56 -8.54 -20.48
CA ASP A 220 -2.94 -7.58 -21.40
C ASP A 220 -3.16 -6.15 -20.86
N ALA A 221 -2.07 -5.41 -20.64
CA ALA A 221 -2.15 -4.11 -19.98
C ALA A 221 -2.87 -3.05 -20.82
N PHE A 222 -2.83 -3.16 -22.15
CA PHE A 222 -3.58 -2.27 -23.00
C PHE A 222 -5.07 -2.54 -22.79
N ASP A 223 -5.52 -3.78 -22.94
CA ASP A 223 -6.96 -4.10 -22.86
C ASP A 223 -7.54 -3.95 -21.44
N ALA A 224 -6.77 -4.26 -20.40
CA ALA A 224 -7.23 -4.30 -19.01
C ALA A 224 -7.34 -2.93 -18.32
N ALA A 225 -7.00 -1.82 -18.99
CA ALA A 225 -6.93 -0.49 -18.39
C ALA A 225 -8.23 -0.04 -17.67
N HIS A 226 -9.39 -0.41 -18.22
CA HIS A 226 -10.69 -0.09 -17.62
C HIS A 226 -10.93 -0.84 -16.30
N THR A 227 -10.39 -2.06 -16.14
CA THR A 227 -10.48 -2.81 -14.89
C THR A 227 -9.59 -2.21 -13.81
N VAL A 228 -8.43 -1.64 -14.19
CA VAL A 228 -7.55 -0.90 -13.29
C VAL A 228 -8.23 0.36 -12.78
N LEU A 229 -8.80 1.18 -13.66
CA LEU A 229 -9.50 2.40 -13.24
C LEU A 229 -10.74 2.09 -12.39
N ALA A 230 -11.48 1.02 -12.71
CA ALA A 230 -12.57 0.54 -11.87
C ALA A 230 -12.08 0.12 -10.47
N SER A 231 -10.95 -0.61 -10.37
CA SER A 231 -10.34 -0.98 -9.09
C SER A 231 -9.95 0.26 -8.28
N GLN A 232 -9.35 1.27 -8.91
CA GLN A 232 -8.97 2.51 -8.25
C GLN A 232 -10.18 3.24 -7.68
N LEU A 233 -11.27 3.39 -8.45
CA LEU A 233 -12.51 4.01 -8.00
C LEU A 233 -13.15 3.24 -6.84
N ILE A 234 -13.16 1.89 -6.90
CA ILE A 234 -13.67 1.06 -5.80
C ILE A 234 -12.83 1.24 -4.53
N ASN A 235 -11.50 1.21 -4.66
CA ASN A 235 -10.58 1.43 -3.54
C ASN A 235 -10.74 2.82 -2.94
N GLU A 236 -10.92 3.85 -3.76
CA GLU A 236 -11.18 5.24 -3.33
C GLU A 236 -12.45 5.31 -2.46
N GLN A 237 -13.56 4.71 -2.92
CA GLN A 237 -14.82 4.73 -2.18
C GLN A 237 -14.72 3.95 -0.85
N PHE A 238 -14.03 2.79 -0.83
CA PHE A 238 -13.77 2.08 0.44
C PHE A 238 -12.86 2.86 1.39
N ALA A 239 -11.90 3.62 0.85
CA ALA A 239 -11.03 4.47 1.64
C ALA A 239 -11.82 5.61 2.30
N TYR A 240 -12.70 6.31 1.57
CA TYR A 240 -13.59 7.33 2.16
C TYR A 240 -14.47 6.75 3.27
N LEU A 241 -15.09 5.59 3.04
CA LEU A 241 -15.91 4.91 4.06
C LEU A 241 -15.13 4.59 5.34
N SER A 242 -13.81 4.42 5.22
CA SER A 242 -12.90 4.13 6.33
C SER A 242 -12.23 5.38 6.91
N GLY A 243 -12.62 6.59 6.47
CA GLY A 243 -12.09 7.85 6.98
C GLY A 243 -10.74 8.28 6.42
N LEU A 244 -10.29 7.72 5.29
CA LEU A 244 -9.10 8.18 4.59
C LEU A 244 -9.45 9.35 3.66
N PRO A 245 -8.78 10.51 3.76
CA PRO A 245 -8.90 11.57 2.79
C PRO A 245 -8.02 11.29 1.55
N PRO A 246 -8.26 11.96 0.41
CA PRO A 246 -7.60 11.66 -0.87
C PRO A 246 -6.08 11.69 -0.83
N GLU A 247 -5.48 12.62 -0.09
CA GLU A 247 -4.03 12.76 0.03
C GLU A 247 -3.35 11.57 0.72
N LEU A 248 -4.12 10.72 1.43
CA LEU A 248 -3.67 9.46 2.00
C LEU A 248 -3.97 8.25 1.10
N MET A 249 -4.53 8.46 -0.09
CA MET A 249 -4.83 7.42 -1.07
C MET A 249 -3.73 7.35 -2.12
N GLY A 250 -2.75 6.47 -1.93
CA GLY A 250 -1.75 6.14 -2.94
C GLY A 250 -2.28 5.14 -3.96
N LEU A 251 -3.24 5.58 -4.78
CA LEU A 251 -3.87 4.74 -5.80
C LEU A 251 -2.82 4.32 -6.86
N GLY A 252 -2.72 3.02 -7.10
CA GLY A 252 -1.70 2.38 -7.92
C GLY A 252 -2.07 2.29 -9.40
N HIS A 253 -1.07 2.41 -10.28
CA HIS A 253 -1.12 2.04 -11.69
C HIS A 253 0.31 1.75 -12.18
N ALA A 254 0.49 1.16 -13.37
CA ALA A 254 1.80 0.71 -13.83
C ALA A 254 2.05 0.97 -15.32
N PHE A 255 3.33 1.06 -15.68
CA PHE A 255 3.83 1.11 -17.06
C PHE A 255 4.08 -0.32 -17.56
N GLU A 256 3.06 -0.99 -18.10
CA GLU A 256 3.10 -2.42 -18.43
C GLU A 256 2.60 -2.76 -19.85
N ILE A 257 2.31 -1.76 -20.68
CA ILE A 257 1.96 -1.98 -22.08
C ILE A 257 3.16 -2.59 -22.82
N ASN A 258 2.88 -3.61 -23.62
CA ASN A 258 3.90 -4.31 -24.41
C ASN A 258 4.77 -3.30 -25.17
N PRO A 259 6.09 -3.27 -24.95
CA PRO A 259 6.99 -2.27 -25.53
C PRO A 259 7.16 -2.40 -27.06
N ASN A 260 6.65 -3.47 -27.66
CA ASN A 260 6.62 -3.64 -29.11
C ASN A 260 5.30 -3.17 -29.75
N LEU A 261 4.31 -2.76 -28.95
CA LEU A 261 3.05 -2.22 -29.46
C LEU A 261 3.31 -0.87 -30.13
N GLU A 262 2.79 -0.69 -31.34
CA GLU A 262 2.89 0.58 -32.05
C GLU A 262 2.25 1.70 -31.21
N ASN A 263 2.95 2.83 -31.09
CA ASN A 263 2.56 3.95 -30.23
C ASN A 263 2.42 3.59 -28.74
N GLY A 264 3.01 2.49 -28.26
CA GLY A 264 2.91 2.01 -26.87
C GLY A 264 3.07 3.11 -25.82
N PHE A 265 4.08 3.96 -25.98
CA PHE A 265 4.33 5.08 -25.06
C PHE A 265 3.18 6.12 -25.03
N LEU A 266 2.49 6.36 -26.15
CA LEU A 266 1.33 7.26 -26.15
C LEU A 266 0.16 6.68 -25.36
N TRP A 267 -0.01 5.35 -25.39
CA TRP A 267 -1.05 4.66 -24.62
C TRP A 267 -0.76 4.71 -23.12
N GLU A 268 0.50 4.53 -22.73
CA GLU A 268 0.96 4.71 -21.36
C GLU A 268 0.67 6.12 -20.84
N LEU A 269 1.01 7.15 -21.64
CA LEU A 269 0.69 8.54 -21.30
C LEU A 269 -0.82 8.78 -21.18
N ALA A 270 -1.63 8.19 -22.07
CA ALA A 270 -3.08 8.32 -22.02
C ALA A 270 -3.65 7.76 -20.71
N HIS A 271 -3.18 6.58 -20.29
CA HIS A 271 -3.62 5.95 -19.05
C HIS A 271 -3.14 6.74 -17.82
N ALA A 272 -1.86 7.09 -17.76
CA ALA A 272 -1.30 7.82 -16.62
C ALA A 272 -1.92 9.23 -16.47
N GLN A 273 -2.16 9.93 -17.58
CA GLN A 273 -2.83 11.23 -17.58
C GLN A 273 -4.31 11.10 -17.17
N LEU A 274 -5.02 10.07 -17.64
CA LEU A 274 -6.39 9.79 -17.23
C LEU A 274 -6.47 9.62 -15.71
N VAL A 275 -5.62 8.76 -15.13
CA VAL A 275 -5.58 8.54 -13.68
C VAL A 275 -5.32 9.83 -12.92
N ARG A 276 -4.36 10.66 -13.38
CA ARG A 276 -4.07 11.98 -12.78
C ARG A 276 -5.30 12.89 -12.77
N GLN A 277 -6.08 12.89 -13.84
CA GLN A 277 -7.27 13.74 -13.97
C GLN A 277 -8.47 13.24 -13.18
N VAL A 278 -8.66 11.92 -13.09
CA VAL A 278 -9.74 11.32 -12.31
C VAL A 278 -9.52 11.54 -10.81
N PHE A 279 -8.28 11.46 -10.34
CA PHE A 279 -7.95 11.57 -8.92
C PHE A 279 -7.00 12.74 -8.65
N PRO A 280 -7.41 14.01 -8.79
CA PRO A 280 -6.51 15.17 -8.75
C PRO A 280 -5.84 15.42 -7.39
N GLU A 281 -6.42 14.91 -6.29
CA GLU A 281 -5.89 15.10 -4.93
C GLU A 281 -5.16 13.87 -4.38
N ALA A 282 -5.30 12.72 -5.05
CA ALA A 282 -4.68 11.47 -4.62
C ALA A 282 -3.16 11.50 -4.77
N ALA A 283 -2.47 10.83 -3.84
CA ALA A 283 -1.02 10.65 -3.84
C ALA A 283 -0.59 9.49 -4.75
N LEU A 284 -0.91 9.58 -6.05
CA LEU A 284 -0.79 8.48 -7.02
C LEU A 284 0.55 7.75 -6.99
N LYS A 285 0.48 6.41 -7.02
CA LYS A 285 1.63 5.52 -7.07
C LYS A 285 1.78 4.93 -8.46
N TYR A 286 2.86 5.30 -9.16
CA TYR A 286 3.17 4.77 -10.48
C TYR A 286 4.30 3.75 -10.40
N MET A 287 4.06 2.59 -11.01
CA MET A 287 4.92 1.39 -10.91
C MET A 287 5.58 1.07 -12.25
N PRO A 288 6.82 0.55 -12.23
CA PRO A 288 7.64 0.36 -13.40
C PRO A 288 7.21 -0.87 -14.22
N PRO A 289 7.72 -1.04 -15.44
CA PRO A 289 7.55 -2.28 -16.19
C PRO A 289 8.23 -3.45 -15.50
N THR A 290 7.55 -4.60 -15.48
CA THR A 290 8.08 -5.87 -14.96
C THR A 290 7.84 -7.01 -15.94
N LYS A 291 6.62 -7.16 -16.48
CA LYS A 291 6.21 -8.30 -17.32
C LYS A 291 7.04 -8.41 -18.60
N HIS A 292 7.41 -7.26 -19.18
CA HIS A 292 8.13 -7.18 -20.44
C HIS A 292 9.63 -6.87 -20.27
N MET A 293 10.10 -6.80 -19.02
CA MET A 293 11.53 -6.73 -18.74
C MET A 293 12.19 -8.06 -19.09
N THR A 294 13.44 -8.01 -19.55
CA THR A 294 14.18 -9.19 -20.02
C THR A 294 15.61 -9.17 -19.49
N GLY A 295 16.42 -10.18 -19.81
CA GLY A 295 17.86 -10.16 -19.50
C GLY A 295 18.67 -9.08 -20.25
N ASN A 296 18.07 -8.35 -21.19
CA ASN A 296 18.73 -7.22 -21.85
C ASN A 296 18.64 -5.96 -20.99
N ILE A 297 19.59 -5.81 -20.07
CA ILE A 297 19.66 -4.68 -19.14
C ILE A 297 19.71 -3.31 -19.84
N PHE A 298 20.29 -3.22 -21.04
CA PHE A 298 20.38 -1.95 -21.78
C PHE A 298 19.01 -1.52 -22.28
N ARG A 299 18.23 -2.46 -22.82
CA ARG A 299 16.84 -2.20 -23.22
C ARG A 299 15.98 -1.87 -22.01
N GLY A 300 16.11 -2.63 -20.93
CA GLY A 300 15.38 -2.39 -19.68
C GLY A 300 15.63 -0.99 -19.12
N HIS A 301 16.89 -0.56 -19.09
CA HIS A 301 17.26 0.78 -18.61
C HIS A 301 16.64 1.92 -19.45
N VAL A 302 16.53 1.72 -20.78
CA VAL A 302 15.84 2.69 -21.66
C VAL A 302 14.32 2.67 -21.42
N GLN A 303 13.73 1.50 -21.19
CA GLN A 303 12.31 1.39 -20.82
C GLN A 303 12.03 2.11 -19.49
N ASP A 304 12.88 1.93 -18.49
CA ASP A 304 12.81 2.65 -17.21
C ASP A 304 12.91 4.17 -17.41
N ALA A 305 13.74 4.64 -18.36
CA ALA A 305 13.83 6.07 -18.68
C ALA A 305 12.52 6.62 -19.31
N LEU A 306 11.85 5.84 -20.16
CA LEU A 306 10.53 6.20 -20.71
C LEU A 306 9.47 6.25 -19.59
N PHE A 307 9.47 5.26 -18.70
CA PHE A 307 8.63 5.27 -17.50
C PHE A 307 8.86 6.51 -16.62
N ASN A 308 10.12 6.87 -16.37
CA ASN A 308 10.47 8.10 -15.65
C ASN A 308 9.93 9.36 -16.37
N MET A 309 9.99 9.39 -17.70
CA MET A 309 9.43 10.50 -18.48
C MET A 309 7.91 10.58 -18.36
N ALA A 310 7.19 9.45 -18.43
CA ALA A 310 5.74 9.41 -18.25
C ALA A 310 5.30 9.91 -16.87
N SER A 311 6.05 9.54 -15.83
CA SER A 311 5.84 10.02 -14.45
C SER A 311 5.93 11.54 -14.34
N THR A 312 6.92 12.13 -14.99
CA THR A 312 7.12 13.60 -15.03
C THR A 312 6.03 14.29 -15.85
N LEU A 313 5.72 13.75 -17.03
CA LEU A 313 4.71 14.31 -17.96
C LEU A 313 3.29 14.31 -17.40
N THR A 314 3.00 13.45 -16.42
CA THR A 314 1.65 13.26 -15.87
C THR A 314 1.59 13.60 -14.38
N SER A 315 2.64 14.23 -13.82
CA SER A 315 2.69 14.71 -12.44
C SER A 315 2.34 13.64 -11.38
N GLN A 316 3.01 12.49 -11.44
CA GLN A 316 2.85 11.42 -10.46
C GLN A 316 3.51 11.77 -9.11
N ASN A 317 3.02 11.18 -8.00
CA ASN A 317 3.47 11.54 -6.65
C ASN A 317 4.49 10.53 -6.08
N ILE A 318 4.17 9.25 -6.11
CA ILE A 318 5.01 8.15 -5.60
C ILE A 318 5.54 7.37 -6.79
N HIS A 319 6.86 7.36 -6.99
CA HIS A 319 7.50 6.76 -8.15
C HIS A 319 8.32 5.53 -7.75
N LEU A 320 7.75 4.34 -7.94
CA LEU A 320 8.43 3.09 -7.68
C LEU A 320 9.48 2.86 -8.76
N LEU A 321 10.75 2.93 -8.38
CA LEU A 321 11.84 2.90 -9.33
C LEU A 321 11.95 1.55 -10.03
N GLY A 322 11.95 1.59 -11.36
CA GLY A 322 12.23 0.45 -12.22
C GLY A 322 13.68 0.02 -12.14
N MET A 323 13.91 -1.27 -12.37
CA MET A 323 15.24 -1.87 -12.30
C MET A 323 15.56 -2.48 -13.64
N MET A 324 16.66 -2.05 -14.24
CA MET A 324 17.19 -2.67 -15.46
C MET A 324 17.47 -4.18 -15.31
N THR A 325 17.56 -4.67 -14.08
CA THR A 325 17.78 -6.08 -13.69
C THR A 325 16.51 -6.79 -13.19
N GLU A 326 15.33 -6.18 -13.35
CA GLU A 326 14.04 -6.66 -12.81
C GLU A 326 13.79 -8.15 -13.10
N ALA A 327 14.00 -8.58 -14.35
CA ALA A 327 13.78 -9.96 -14.78
C ALA A 327 14.93 -10.93 -14.46
N ILE A 328 15.92 -10.50 -13.67
CA ILE A 328 17.15 -11.26 -13.42
C ILE A 328 17.29 -11.63 -11.93
N HIS A 329 17.30 -10.64 -11.04
CA HIS A 329 17.51 -10.84 -9.61
C HIS A 329 17.01 -9.65 -8.79
N THR A 330 16.86 -9.85 -7.48
CA THR A 330 16.66 -8.75 -6.54
C THR A 330 17.77 -7.71 -6.73
N PRO A 331 17.46 -6.40 -6.75
CA PRO A 331 18.44 -5.38 -7.10
C PRO A 331 19.65 -5.38 -6.18
N PHE A 332 20.84 -5.27 -6.76
CA PHE A 332 22.05 -4.98 -6.01
C PHE A 332 22.16 -3.49 -5.68
N ILE A 333 23.18 -3.13 -4.90
CA ILE A 333 23.43 -1.72 -4.53
C ILE A 333 23.70 -0.88 -5.79
N GLN A 334 24.47 -1.41 -6.76
CA GLN A 334 24.75 -0.70 -8.01
C GLN A 334 23.52 -0.54 -8.90
N ASP A 335 22.58 -1.49 -8.90
CA ASP A 335 21.37 -1.40 -9.72
C ASP A 335 20.47 -0.27 -9.22
N ARG A 336 20.28 -0.21 -7.89
CA ARG A 336 19.56 0.91 -7.25
C ARG A 336 20.23 2.25 -7.51
N PHE A 337 21.55 2.31 -7.43
CA PHE A 337 22.30 3.53 -7.75
C PHE A 337 22.03 4.00 -9.18
N LEU A 338 22.12 3.10 -10.17
CA LEU A 338 21.89 3.44 -11.58
C LEU A 338 20.43 3.83 -11.85
N SER A 339 19.46 3.18 -11.18
CA SER A 339 18.05 3.53 -11.29
C SER A 339 17.75 4.92 -10.70
N ILE A 340 18.34 5.26 -9.53
CA ILE A 340 18.24 6.60 -8.95
C ILE A 340 18.84 7.65 -9.89
N GLU A 341 20.04 7.41 -10.43
CA GLU A 341 20.72 8.35 -11.32
C GLU A 341 19.88 8.63 -12.58
N ASN A 342 19.30 7.58 -13.19
CA ASN A 342 18.39 7.71 -14.32
C ASN A 342 17.16 8.57 -13.98
N ALA A 343 16.45 8.23 -12.90
CA ALA A 343 15.25 8.98 -12.51
C ALA A 343 15.56 10.43 -12.14
N ARG A 344 16.65 10.68 -11.40
CA ARG A 344 17.09 12.04 -11.06
C ARG A 344 17.45 12.85 -12.29
N TYR A 345 18.12 12.24 -13.27
CA TYR A 345 18.44 12.90 -14.53
C TYR A 345 17.17 13.34 -15.26
N VAL A 346 16.20 12.44 -15.44
CA VAL A 346 14.92 12.75 -16.11
C VAL A 346 14.12 13.80 -15.31
N PHE A 347 13.95 13.63 -14.00
CA PHE A 347 13.16 14.54 -13.15
C PHE A 347 13.82 15.91 -12.95
N HIS A 348 15.12 16.03 -13.21
CA HIS A 348 15.83 17.30 -13.23
C HIS A 348 15.66 17.99 -14.58
N THR A 349 15.91 17.28 -15.68
CA THR A 349 15.96 17.86 -17.03
C THR A 349 14.58 18.11 -17.64
N MET A 350 13.56 17.36 -17.21
CA MET A 350 12.18 17.46 -17.73
C MET A 350 11.20 18.00 -16.69
N ARG A 351 11.70 18.63 -15.62
CA ARG A 351 10.93 18.97 -14.41
C ARG A 351 9.57 19.62 -14.67
N ASP A 352 9.55 20.65 -15.51
CA ASP A 352 8.36 21.46 -15.77
C ASP A 352 7.66 21.06 -17.08
N LEU A 353 8.04 19.92 -17.68
CA LEU A 353 7.55 19.48 -19.00
C LEU A 353 6.03 19.27 -19.04
N HIS A 354 5.41 18.86 -17.92
CA HIS A 354 3.95 18.75 -17.82
C HIS A 354 3.23 20.07 -18.13
N GLY A 355 3.78 21.21 -17.70
CA GLY A 355 3.17 22.52 -17.92
C GLY A 355 3.40 23.09 -19.32
N GLU A 356 4.36 22.55 -20.06
CA GLU A 356 4.76 23.03 -21.40
C GLU A 356 4.14 22.23 -22.55
N ILE A 357 3.53 21.07 -22.25
CA ILE A 357 2.96 20.17 -23.27
C ILE A 357 1.44 20.15 -23.18
N GLU A 358 0.80 20.31 -24.34
CA GLU A 358 -0.61 20.02 -24.54
C GLU A 358 -0.78 18.79 -25.42
N PHE A 359 -1.72 17.91 -25.07
CA PHE A 359 -2.10 16.80 -25.94
C PHE A 359 -3.07 17.28 -27.01
N LYS A 360 -2.86 16.82 -28.25
CA LYS A 360 -3.69 17.18 -29.39
C LYS A 360 -5.16 16.81 -29.15
N SER A 361 -6.05 17.80 -29.27
CA SER A 361 -7.49 17.56 -29.22
C SER A 361 -7.95 16.64 -30.36
N GLY A 362 -8.77 15.63 -30.04
CA GLY A 362 -9.17 14.53 -30.93
C GLY A 362 -8.00 13.62 -31.33
N GLY A 363 -6.85 13.73 -30.66
CA GLY A 363 -5.67 12.91 -30.90
C GLY A 363 -5.75 11.56 -30.19
N LEU A 364 -4.76 10.71 -30.47
CA LEU A 364 -4.69 9.33 -29.96
C LEU A 364 -4.76 9.25 -28.43
N ILE A 365 -4.02 10.11 -27.72
CA ILE A 365 -3.96 10.12 -26.26
C ILE A 365 -5.33 10.44 -25.65
N GLU A 366 -5.95 11.55 -26.09
CA GLU A 366 -7.26 11.97 -25.58
C GLU A 366 -8.34 10.92 -25.91
N THR A 367 -8.39 10.44 -27.16
CA THR A 367 -9.36 9.41 -27.55
C THR A 367 -9.19 8.15 -26.71
N ARG A 368 -7.95 7.69 -26.48
CA ARG A 368 -7.70 6.51 -25.65
C ARG A 368 -8.17 6.70 -24.21
N ALA A 369 -7.87 7.84 -23.59
CA ALA A 369 -8.32 8.16 -22.24
C ALA A 369 -9.86 8.15 -22.14
N GLN A 370 -10.54 8.76 -23.09
CA GLN A 370 -12.02 8.78 -23.13
C GLN A 370 -12.62 7.38 -23.32
N THR A 371 -12.01 6.54 -24.17
CA THR A 371 -12.45 5.14 -24.33
C THR A 371 -12.34 4.36 -23.03
N VAL A 372 -11.19 4.42 -22.36
CA VAL A 372 -10.97 3.70 -21.08
C VAL A 372 -11.94 4.19 -20.00
N LEU A 373 -12.21 5.49 -19.94
CA LEU A 373 -13.17 6.07 -19.00
C LEU A 373 -14.59 5.54 -19.26
N ALA A 374 -15.04 5.53 -20.52
CA ALA A 374 -16.37 5.03 -20.89
C ALA A 374 -16.53 3.52 -20.62
N GLU A 375 -15.49 2.72 -20.90
CA GLU A 375 -15.46 1.29 -20.57
C GLU A 375 -15.52 1.06 -19.05
N THR A 376 -14.84 1.89 -18.29
CA THR A 376 -14.85 1.85 -16.82
C THR A 376 -16.24 2.16 -16.27
N GLU A 377 -16.91 3.19 -16.80
CA GLU A 377 -18.29 3.54 -16.42
C GLU A 377 -19.24 2.37 -16.70
N ALA A 378 -19.15 1.75 -17.88
CA ALA A 378 -19.97 0.60 -18.25
C ALA A 378 -19.73 -0.60 -17.31
N LEU A 379 -18.47 -0.89 -16.97
CA LEU A 379 -18.12 -1.93 -16.00
C LEU A 379 -18.72 -1.64 -14.62
N LEU A 380 -18.54 -0.42 -14.11
CA LEU A 380 -19.06 -0.04 -12.79
C LEU A 380 -20.59 -0.02 -12.73
N ALA A 381 -21.27 0.33 -13.83
CA ALA A 381 -22.74 0.25 -13.92
C ALA A 381 -23.23 -1.21 -13.82
N GLU A 382 -22.51 -2.16 -14.43
CA GLU A 382 -22.81 -3.59 -14.27
C GLU A 382 -22.53 -4.06 -12.83
N VAL A 383 -21.40 -3.66 -12.24
CA VAL A 383 -21.04 -3.96 -10.85
C VAL A 383 -22.12 -3.45 -9.88
N GLN A 384 -22.61 -2.22 -10.10
CA GLN A 384 -23.70 -1.65 -9.31
C GLN A 384 -24.99 -2.47 -9.42
N ARG A 385 -25.31 -2.97 -10.63
CA ARG A 385 -26.53 -3.74 -10.89
C ARG A 385 -26.51 -5.12 -10.23
N ILE A 386 -25.37 -5.81 -10.21
CA ILE A 386 -25.26 -7.21 -9.73
C ILE A 386 -24.65 -7.33 -8.33
N GLY A 387 -24.00 -6.27 -7.85
CA GLY A 387 -23.21 -6.25 -6.63
C GLY A 387 -21.77 -6.72 -6.82
N LEU A 388 -20.85 -6.10 -6.08
CA LEU A 388 -19.41 -6.41 -6.14
C LEU A 388 -19.08 -7.91 -5.89
N PRO A 389 -19.70 -8.62 -4.94
CA PRO A 389 -19.49 -10.07 -4.79
C PRO A 389 -19.78 -10.88 -6.06
N ALA A 390 -20.87 -10.57 -6.76
CA ALA A 390 -21.25 -11.25 -7.99
C ALA A 390 -20.31 -10.90 -9.15
N ALA A 391 -19.86 -9.64 -9.23
CA ALA A 391 -18.87 -9.18 -10.21
C ALA A 391 -17.54 -9.96 -10.08
N ILE A 392 -17.02 -10.05 -8.85
CA ILE A 392 -15.81 -10.83 -8.55
C ILE A 392 -16.02 -12.32 -8.87
N SER A 393 -17.18 -12.88 -8.55
CA SER A 393 -17.50 -14.30 -8.84
C SER A 393 -17.55 -14.61 -10.33
N ARG A 394 -17.81 -13.61 -11.18
CA ARG A 394 -17.80 -13.73 -12.64
C ARG A 394 -16.44 -13.46 -13.27
N GLY A 395 -15.41 -13.18 -12.47
CA GLY A 395 -14.07 -12.88 -12.97
C GLY A 395 -13.96 -11.53 -13.69
N GLN A 396 -14.82 -10.56 -13.37
CA GLN A 396 -14.78 -9.22 -13.99
C GLN A 396 -13.52 -8.40 -13.62
N PHE A 397 -12.77 -8.85 -12.62
CA PHE A 397 -11.53 -8.22 -12.15
C PHE A 397 -10.37 -9.21 -12.34
N ALA A 398 -9.35 -8.79 -13.12
CA ALA A 398 -8.16 -9.59 -13.45
C ALA A 398 -8.44 -10.98 -14.06
N GLU A 399 -9.64 -11.22 -14.61
CA GLU A 399 -10.07 -12.51 -15.17
C GLU A 399 -10.07 -13.68 -14.15
N ILE A 400 -10.13 -13.37 -12.85
CA ILE A 400 -10.06 -14.36 -11.77
C ILE A 400 -11.38 -14.41 -11.01
N ALA A 401 -12.06 -15.56 -11.08
CA ALA A 401 -13.29 -15.80 -10.34
C ALA A 401 -13.04 -16.27 -8.90
N ARG A 402 -13.80 -15.73 -7.94
CA ARG A 402 -13.80 -16.14 -6.53
C ARG A 402 -15.23 -16.24 -5.99
N GLN A 403 -15.55 -17.34 -5.32
CA GLN A 403 -16.89 -17.57 -4.78
C GLN A 403 -17.09 -16.87 -3.42
N PRO A 404 -18.31 -16.36 -3.10
CA PRO A 404 -18.56 -15.63 -1.84
C PRO A 404 -18.39 -16.43 -0.55
N ASP A 405 -18.62 -17.74 -0.63
CA ASP A 405 -18.50 -18.72 0.45
C ASP A 405 -17.19 -19.53 0.37
N GLY A 406 -16.34 -19.26 -0.62
CA GLY A 406 -15.03 -19.89 -0.80
C GLY A 406 -13.89 -19.09 -0.18
N GLY A 407 -12.67 -19.56 -0.40
CA GLY A 407 -11.44 -18.91 0.05
C GLY A 407 -11.12 -19.12 1.53
N LYS A 408 -9.94 -18.64 1.94
CA LYS A 408 -9.37 -18.88 3.28
C LYS A 408 -9.91 -17.88 4.31
N GLY A 409 -10.04 -18.31 5.57
CA GLY A 409 -10.35 -17.44 6.71
C GLY A 409 -11.81 -17.06 6.89
N LEU A 410 -12.74 -17.69 6.16
CA LEU A 410 -14.20 -17.50 6.34
C LEU A 410 -14.68 -17.97 7.73
N ASP A 411 -14.07 -19.03 8.26
CA ASP A 411 -14.33 -19.58 9.60
C ASP A 411 -13.98 -18.60 10.74
N GLY A 412 -13.12 -17.61 10.46
CA GLY A 412 -12.84 -16.49 11.37
C GLY A 412 -13.88 -15.36 11.32
N VAL A 413 -14.87 -15.42 10.42
CA VAL A 413 -15.91 -14.39 10.28
C VAL A 413 -17.08 -14.70 11.20
N LEU A 414 -17.38 -13.77 12.11
CA LEU A 414 -18.45 -13.90 13.08
C LEU A 414 -19.45 -12.74 12.96
N SER A 415 -20.73 -13.06 13.10
CA SER A 415 -21.76 -12.03 13.24
C SER A 415 -21.62 -11.32 14.57
N LYS A 416 -21.71 -9.99 14.56
CA LYS A 416 -21.73 -9.18 15.77
C LYS A 416 -23.04 -9.45 16.53
N ALA A 417 -22.94 -9.74 17.82
CA ALA A 417 -24.09 -9.69 18.72
C ALA A 417 -24.51 -8.23 18.98
N ASP A 418 -25.74 -8.01 19.45
CA ASP A 418 -26.28 -6.67 19.72
C ASP A 418 -25.42 -5.87 20.72
N ASP A 419 -24.73 -6.58 21.60
CA ASP A 419 -23.85 -6.05 22.62
C ASP A 419 -22.36 -6.00 22.21
N TYR A 420 -22.02 -6.32 20.95
CA TYR A 420 -20.65 -6.20 20.45
C TYR A 420 -20.10 -4.79 20.70
N TYR A 421 -18.84 -4.71 21.13
CA TYR A 421 -18.20 -3.45 21.44
C TYR A 421 -16.79 -3.36 20.90
N ASN A 422 -16.53 -2.33 20.10
CA ASN A 422 -15.19 -1.90 19.73
C ASN A 422 -15.16 -0.36 19.85
N PRO A 423 -14.33 0.21 20.74
CA PRO A 423 -14.26 1.66 20.93
C PRO A 423 -13.51 2.38 19.79
N PHE A 424 -12.70 1.68 18.99
CA PHE A 424 -11.81 2.32 18.02
C PHE A 424 -12.54 3.04 16.89
N PRO A 425 -13.63 2.52 16.28
CA PRO A 425 -14.38 3.28 15.28
C PRO A 425 -14.90 4.62 15.78
N GLU A 426 -15.41 4.68 17.01
CA GLU A 426 -15.85 5.95 17.62
C GLU A 426 -14.67 6.93 17.77
N LEU A 427 -13.52 6.43 18.22
CA LEU A 427 -12.34 7.25 18.50
C LEU A 427 -11.59 7.69 17.22
N MET A 428 -11.57 6.85 16.19
CA MET A 428 -10.73 7.03 14.99
C MET A 428 -11.48 7.68 13.82
N LEU A 429 -12.79 7.44 13.67
CA LEU A 429 -13.58 8.04 12.58
C LEU A 429 -14.20 9.39 12.98
N ASN A 430 -14.65 9.53 14.23
CA ASN A 430 -15.30 10.77 14.69
C ASN A 430 -14.32 11.78 15.31
N GLY A 431 -13.07 11.37 15.55
CA GLY A 431 -12.01 12.19 16.13
C GLY A 431 -11.01 12.76 15.10
N ALA A 432 -11.27 12.55 13.80
CA ALA A 432 -10.46 13.03 12.69
C ALA A 432 -10.91 14.41 12.19
#